data_AF-A0A659SBY9-F1
#
_entry.id   AF-A0A659SBY9-F1
#
_cell.length_a   1.000
_cell.length_b   1.000
_cell.length_c   1.000
_cell.angle_alpha   90.00
_cell.angle_beta   90.00
_cell.angle_gamma   90.00
#
_symmetry.space_group_name_H-M   'P 1'
#
loop_
_entity.id
_entity.type
_entity.pdbx_description
1 polymer ?
#
loop_
_entity_poly.entity_id
_entity_poly.type
_entity_poly.pdbx_seq_one_letter_code
_entity_poly.pdbx_strand_id
1 'polypeptide(L)' 'YAWGRKSAREATTLHDLAATLSVVPEHISLCAEGEFDPWRAVTVRQPPVPPDGYRFAIALGLAIGEIR' A
#
# COMPACT_ATOMS: atom_id res chain seq x y z
N TYR A 1 -2.08 9.63 -11.79
CA TYR A 1 -3.07 8.64 -11.31
C TYR A 1 -2.44 7.88 -10.15
N ALA A 2 -2.95 8.06 -8.93
CA ALA A 2 -2.49 7.29 -7.76
C ALA A 2 -3.68 6.42 -7.33
N TRP A 3 -3.62 5.14 -7.65
CA TRP A 3 -4.63 4.19 -7.20
C TRP A 3 -4.60 4.11 -5.67
N GLY A 4 -5.78 4.09 -5.03
CA GLY A 4 -5.90 4.02 -3.57
C GLY A 4 -5.66 5.32 -2.81
N ARG A 5 -5.48 6.46 -3.50
CA ARG A 5 -5.32 7.78 -2.85
C ARG A 5 -6.54 8.67 -3.11
N LYS A 6 -7.06 9.27 -2.05
CA LYS A 6 -8.04 10.36 -2.10
C LYS A 6 -7.46 11.64 -1.51
N SER A 7 -7.97 12.79 -1.93
CA SER A 7 -7.65 14.07 -1.32
C SER A 7 -8.32 14.17 0.06
N ALA A 8 -7.70 14.89 0.99
CA ALA A 8 -8.30 15.15 2.30
C ALA A 8 -9.62 15.95 2.23
N ARG A 9 -9.89 16.60 1.08
CA ARG A 9 -11.16 17.30 0.83
C ARG A 9 -12.32 16.35 0.54
N GLU A 10 -12.04 15.12 0.12
CA GLU A 10 -13.06 14.10 -0.13
C GLU A 10 -13.51 13.38 1.14
N ALA A 11 -12.71 13.41 2.20
CA ALA A 11 -13.02 12.85 3.51
C ALA A 11 -12.37 13.72 4.59
N THR A 12 -13.11 14.71 5.07
CA THR A 12 -12.62 15.73 6.00
C THR A 12 -12.53 15.24 7.43
N THR A 13 -13.34 14.24 7.79
CA THR A 13 -13.39 13.66 9.11
C THR A 13 -13.14 12.15 9.08
N LEU A 14 -12.80 11.58 10.23
CA LEU A 14 -12.69 10.12 10.38
C LEU A 14 -13.99 9.40 10.00
N HIS A 15 -15.15 10.01 10.29
CA HIS A 15 -16.44 9.46 9.96
C HIS A 15 -16.71 9.48 8.44
N ASP A 16 -16.33 10.57 7.76
CA ASP A 16 -16.41 10.66 6.29
C ASP A 16 -15.54 9.58 5.63
N LEU A 17 -14.34 9.36 6.18
CA LEU A 17 -13.42 8.33 5.70
C LEU A 17 -14.00 6.92 5.92
N ALA A 18 -14.56 6.64 7.11
CA ALA A 18 -15.21 5.38 7.43
C ALA A 18 -16.39 5.09 6.49
N ALA A 19 -17.24 6.09 6.24
CA ALA A 19 -18.34 5.99 5.29
C ALA A 19 -17.84 5.71 3.86
N THR A 20 -16.79 6.41 3.42
CA THR A 20 -16.18 6.22 2.08
C THR A 20 -15.64 4.79 1.90
N LEU A 21 -15.08 4.22 2.96
CA LEU A 21 -14.52 2.86 2.94
C LEU A 21 -15.55 1.78 3.28
N SER A 22 -16.80 2.16 3.60
CA SER A 22 -17.85 1.25 4.06
C SER A 22 -17.45 0.42 5.29
N VAL A 23 -16.77 1.06 6.25
CA VAL A 23 -16.36 0.46 7.53
C VAL A 23 -16.83 1.32 8.70
N VAL A 24 -16.67 0.83 9.92
CA VAL A 24 -16.90 1.61 11.15
C VAL A 24 -15.61 2.30 11.60
N PRO A 25 -15.66 3.49 12.25
CA PRO A 25 -14.47 4.24 12.63
C PRO A 25 -13.47 3.46 13.50
N GLU A 26 -13.96 2.52 14.30
CA GLU A 26 -13.15 1.67 15.20
C GLU A 26 -12.25 0.70 14.43
N HIS A 27 -12.52 0.46 13.15
CA HIS A 27 -11.68 -0.34 12.25
C HIS A 27 -10.59 0.48 11.56
N ILE A 28 -10.48 1.78 11.84
CA ILE A 28 -9.46 2.66 11.26
C ILE A 28 -8.39 2.94 12.31
N SER A 29 -7.13 2.80 11.92
CA SER A 29 -5.98 3.12 12.77
C SER A 29 -5.11 4.20 12.13
N LEU A 30 -4.71 5.20 12.93
CA LEU A 30 -3.74 6.21 12.51
C LEU A 30 -2.35 5.59 12.47
N CYS A 31 -1.67 5.75 11.33
CA CYS A 31 -0.27 5.36 11.17
C CYS A 31 0.59 6.61 11.28
N ALA A 32 1.17 6.85 12.46
CA ALA A 32 2.07 7.96 12.76
C ALA A 32 3.14 7.52 13.77
N GLU A 33 4.14 8.37 14.01
CA GLU A 33 5.15 8.10 15.02
C GLU A 33 4.52 7.92 16.41
N GLY A 34 4.82 6.81 17.08
CA GLY A 34 4.22 6.46 18.38
C GLY A 34 2.82 5.81 18.30
N GLU A 35 2.23 5.74 17.11
CA GLU A 35 0.91 5.13 16.87
C GLU A 35 1.06 3.71 16.27
N PHE A 36 0.01 3.21 15.61
CA PHE A 36 0.00 1.90 14.98
C PHE A 36 1.04 1.81 13.85
N ASP A 37 1.93 0.82 13.93
CA ASP A 37 2.87 0.48 12.85
C ASP A 37 2.17 -0.37 11.77
N PRO A 38 1.91 0.16 10.56
CA PRO A 38 1.23 -0.57 9.49
C PRO A 38 2.01 -1.82 9.04
N TRP A 39 3.33 -1.86 9.23
CA TRP A 39 4.14 -3.01 8.85
C TRP A 39 3.94 -4.22 9.74
N ARG A 40 3.21 -4.07 10.86
CA ARG A 40 2.78 -5.18 11.72
C ARG A 40 1.51 -5.87 11.21
N ALA A 41 0.66 -5.16 10.46
CA ALA A 41 -0.51 -5.77 9.80
C ALA A 41 -0.13 -6.62 8.59
N VAL A 42 1.02 -6.34 7.97
CA VAL A 42 1.49 -7.04 6.78
C VAL A 42 2.36 -8.22 7.20
N THR A 43 1.76 -9.41 7.28
CA THR A 43 2.46 -10.67 7.61
C THR A 43 3.42 -11.13 6.51
N VAL A 44 3.13 -10.80 5.26
CA VAL A 44 3.94 -11.17 4.09
C VAL A 44 4.32 -9.89 3.35
N ARG A 45 5.56 -9.43 3.58
CA ARG A 45 6.07 -8.15 3.03
C ARG A 45 6.51 -8.26 1.59
N GLN A 46 6.79 -9.47 1.12
CA GLN A 46 7.19 -9.74 -0.24
C GLN A 46 6.29 -10.83 -0.79
N PRO A 47 5.69 -10.64 -1.97
CA PRO A 47 4.97 -11.73 -2.62
C PRO A 47 5.92 -12.93 -2.75
N PRO A 48 5.41 -14.17 -2.60
CA PRO A 48 6.23 -15.35 -2.78
C PRO A 48 6.90 -15.31 -4.14
N VAL A 49 8.17 -15.72 -4.20
CA VAL A 49 8.91 -15.77 -5.46
C VAL A 49 8.16 -16.70 -6.41
N PRO A 50 7.76 -16.25 -7.61
CA PRO A 50 7.10 -17.10 -8.58
C PRO A 50 8.00 -18.30 -8.95
N PRO A 51 7.41 -19.47 -9.29
CA PRO A 51 8.16 -20.49 -10.03
C PRO A 51 8.79 -19.83 -11.26
N ASP A 52 10.07 -20.08 -11.50
CA ASP A 52 10.88 -19.40 -12.53
C ASP A 52 11.13 -17.89 -12.32
N GLY A 53 11.12 -17.40 -11.07
CA GLY A 53 11.40 -15.99 -10.73
C GLY A 53 12.70 -15.42 -11.33
N TYR A 54 13.68 -16.26 -11.64
CA TYR A 54 14.92 -15.87 -12.34
C TYR A 54 14.65 -15.26 -13.73
N ARG A 55 13.59 -15.69 -14.43
CA ARG A 55 13.19 -15.13 -15.73
C ARG A 55 12.68 -13.69 -15.59
N PHE A 56 11.98 -13.40 -14.49
CA PHE A 56 11.52 -12.05 -14.18
C PHE A 56 12.67 -11.15 -13.70
N ALA A 57 13.65 -11.69 -13.00
CA ALA A 57 14.84 -10.94 -12.60
C ALA A 57 15.65 -10.43 -13.80
N ILE A 58 15.78 -11.23 -14.87
CA ILE A 58 16.41 -10.81 -16.13
C ILE A 58 15.60 -9.68 -16.78
N ALA A 59 14.28 -9.79 -16.85
CA ALA A 59 13.41 -8.76 -17.42
C ALA A 59 13.47 -7.43 -16.65
N LEU A 60 13.50 -7.48 -15.31
CA LEU A 60 13.68 -6.31 -14.45
C LEU A 60 15.06 -5.67 -14.61
N GLY A 61 16.13 -6.48 -14.65
CA GLY A 61 17.49 -6.00 -14.87
C GLY A 61 17.67 -5.32 -16.23
N LEU A 62 17.04 -5.86 -17.28
CA LEU A 62 17.02 -5.25 -18.62
C LEU A 62 16.26 -3.91 -18.63
N ALA A 63 15.11 -3.83 -17.97
CA ALA A 63 14.31 -2.60 -17.90
C ALA A 63 15.00 -1.47 -17.10
N ILE A 64 15.81 -1.82 -16.09
CA ILE A 64 16.57 -0.85 -15.29
C ILE A 64 17.89 -0.44 -15.99
N GLY A 65 18.46 -1.33 -16.82
CA GLY A 65 19.67 -1.06 -17.59
C GLY A 65 19.50 -0.09 -18.78
N GLU A 66 18.27 0.27 -19.14
CA GLU A 66 17.96 1.28 -20.17
C GLU A 66 17.84 2.71 -19.61
N ILE A 67 18.33 2.98 -18.40
CA ILE A 67 18.51 4.37 -17.94
C ILE A 67 19.76 4.93 -18.60
N ARG A 68 19.56 5.72 -19.66
CA ARG A 68 20.55 6.66 -20.19
C ARG A 68 20.09 8.09 -19.97
#